data_AF-A0A4P8H8M6-F1
#
_entry.id   AF-A0A4P8H8M6-F1
#
_cell.length_a   1.000
_cell.length_b   1.000
_cell.length_c   1.000
_cell.angle_alpha   90.00
_cell.angle_beta   90.00
_cell.angle_gamma   90.00
#
_symmetry.space_group_name_H-M   'P 1'
#
loop_
_entity.id
_entity.type
_entity.pdbx_description
1 polymer ?
#
loop_
_entity_poly.entity_id
_entity_poly.type
_entity_poly.pdbx_seq_one_letter_code
_entity_poly.pdbx_strand_id
1 'polypeptide(L)'
;MLRKAIAGLAALVLLCPMVVLVSVGLLVNPSAASCAAPGGSVQVGDIPDELTSITRHGEQIVLGKAELTHAATIIETGSSTEGVGRDGIVIALMAALTESRMRMLANTSAYPESGEYPNDGNGSDNDSLGLFQMRPASGWGTVAELMDPDYQAAAFYGGPDGPNAGSPRGLLDIPGWEQMGKGEAAQAVEVSAFPDRYDNYEPVAEDILTALTGSGEPGPTRTPVLVSAEPVGSGRVVFPLPEGTWVPTSPFGPRTHPITAEQSFHTGSDFSAPDGTPILAAADGTVTVSEFSGGYGGLVVIEHRIDGKTMATAYAHSWEHGIHVAPGDTVRAGQHIADVGSSGMSTGPHLHFEVRDGGTDGEYIDPAKWLNDHDAADLDESDVTPPGQHEDCVTQQGTPGDPAPVEGDPDELVDDPTTDGQITVRLRSVYEQTLTAFPESTWACYSPRPGTKSEHPIGRACDVAFGNAIGQYPTPAQLEYGWQVTDWLQEHAETLGVEYLIWQGKIWSLARAGEGWRDYTRGTDITTRHDDHLHITVREGA
;
A
#
# COMPACT_ATOMS: atom_id res chain seq x y z
N MET A 1 30.06 84.23 -25.62
CA MET A 1 29.09 83.24 -25.09
C MET A 1 29.07 82.00 -25.99
N LEU A 2 30.22 81.33 -26.13
CA LEU A 2 30.43 80.24 -27.10
C LEU A 2 31.32 79.14 -26.48
N ARG A 3 31.15 78.90 -25.18
CA ARG A 3 31.81 77.81 -24.42
C ARG A 3 30.85 76.96 -23.61
N LYS A 4 29.56 77.34 -23.52
CA LYS A 4 28.51 76.54 -22.86
C LYS A 4 27.66 75.70 -23.82
N ALA A 5 27.83 75.86 -25.14
CA ALA A 5 27.07 75.11 -26.16
C ALA A 5 27.81 73.85 -26.68
N ILE A 6 29.09 73.67 -26.35
CA ILE A 6 29.90 72.53 -26.84
C ILE A 6 29.90 71.36 -25.82
N ALA A 7 29.60 71.62 -24.54
CA ALA A 7 29.43 70.56 -23.54
C ALA A 7 28.10 69.81 -23.67
N GLY A 8 27.09 70.39 -24.34
CA GLY A 8 25.77 69.76 -24.53
C GLY A 8 25.72 68.76 -25.69
N LEU A 9 26.62 68.85 -26.67
CA LEU A 9 26.61 67.95 -27.84
C LEU A 9 27.58 66.76 -27.70
N ALA A 10 28.55 66.83 -26.80
CA ALA A 10 29.45 65.72 -26.50
C ALA A 10 28.87 64.70 -25.50
N ALA A 11 27.89 65.11 -24.68
CA ALA A 11 27.21 64.20 -23.74
C ALA A 11 26.14 63.32 -24.43
N LEU A 12 25.63 63.71 -25.60
CA LEU A 12 24.60 62.94 -26.31
C LEU A 12 25.18 61.84 -27.24
N VAL A 13 26.46 61.95 -27.63
CA VAL A 13 27.12 60.98 -28.54
C VAL A 13 27.82 59.84 -27.78
N LEU A 14 28.09 60.00 -26.48
CA LEU A 14 28.68 58.95 -25.63
C LEU A 14 27.66 58.12 -24.85
N LEU A 15 26.37 58.48 -24.85
CA LEU A 15 25.30 57.74 -24.17
C LEU A 15 24.42 56.90 -25.13
N CYS A 16 24.54 57.07 -26.44
CA CYS A 16 23.75 56.29 -27.41
C CYS A 16 24.17 54.82 -27.60
N PRO A 17 25.42 54.35 -27.37
CA PRO A 17 25.71 52.92 -27.49
C PRO A 17 25.23 52.09 -26.30
N MET A 18 25.00 52.70 -25.13
CA MET A 18 24.57 52.00 -23.91
C MET A 18 23.05 51.78 -23.81
N VAL A 19 22.25 52.50 -24.61
CA VAL A 19 20.78 52.33 -24.61
C VAL A 19 20.33 51.26 -25.63
N VAL A 20 21.15 50.93 -26.63
CA VAL A 20 20.86 49.87 -27.63
C VAL A 20 21.44 48.51 -27.23
N LEU A 21 22.40 48.44 -26.30
CA LEU A 21 22.95 47.17 -25.79
C LEU A 21 22.20 46.61 -24.57
N VAL A 22 21.22 47.32 -24.03
CA VAL A 22 20.32 46.79 -22.96
C VAL A 22 18.97 46.31 -23.53
N SER A 23 18.71 46.50 -24.83
CA SER A 23 17.44 46.17 -25.48
C SER A 23 17.47 44.93 -26.39
N VAL A 24 18.58 44.16 -26.41
CA VAL A 24 18.71 42.87 -27.16
C VAL A 24 19.20 41.73 -26.24
N GLY A 25 18.72 41.71 -25.00
CA GLY A 25 18.93 40.62 -24.04
C GLY A 25 17.63 40.03 -23.48
N LEU A 26 16.51 40.24 -24.19
CA LEU A 26 15.18 39.72 -23.84
C LEU A 26 14.73 38.74 -24.93
N LEU A 27 15.43 37.61 -25.03
CA LEU A 27 14.91 36.40 -25.67
C LEU A 27 15.34 35.21 -24.80
N VAL A 28 14.35 34.69 -24.08
CA VAL A 28 14.21 33.32 -23.56
C VAL A 28 15.32 32.84 -22.60
N ASN A 29 15.09 33.04 -21.30
CA ASN A 29 15.65 32.17 -20.27
C ASN A 29 14.52 31.77 -19.28
N PRO A 30 14.02 30.52 -19.28
CA PRO A 30 12.97 30.10 -18.38
C PRO A 30 13.61 29.62 -17.07
N SER A 31 14.08 30.55 -16.24
CA SER A 31 14.57 30.25 -14.87
C SER A 31 14.93 31.54 -14.13
N ALA A 32 13.96 32.43 -13.91
CA ALA A 32 14.01 33.50 -12.89
C ALA A 32 12.74 34.37 -12.97
N ALA A 33 11.58 33.83 -12.59
CA ALA A 33 10.38 34.64 -12.34
C ALA A 33 9.44 33.91 -11.38
N SER A 34 9.83 33.83 -10.11
CA SER A 34 8.89 33.76 -8.99
C SER A 34 9.61 34.27 -7.74
N CYS A 35 9.72 35.59 -7.66
CA CYS A 35 9.92 36.29 -6.40
C CYS A 35 8.58 36.91 -6.02
N ALA A 36 7.99 36.36 -4.95
CA ALA A 36 7.06 36.96 -3.99
C ALA A 36 6.13 38.10 -4.48
N ALA A 37 4.83 37.79 -4.60
CA ALA A 37 3.77 38.77 -4.40
C ALA A 37 3.33 38.71 -2.92
N PRO A 38 3.11 39.84 -2.22
CA PRO A 38 2.55 39.85 -0.87
C PRO A 38 1.06 39.46 -0.93
N GLY A 39 0.60 38.74 0.10
CA GLY A 39 -0.66 38.01 0.17
C GLY A 39 -1.89 38.77 -0.34
N GLY A 40 -2.55 38.19 -1.34
CA GLY A 40 -3.93 38.54 -1.69
C GLY A 40 -4.87 37.85 -0.72
N SER A 41 -5.76 38.62 -0.08
CA SER A 41 -6.89 38.08 0.67
C SER A 41 -7.75 37.26 -0.29
N VAL A 42 -7.86 35.96 -0.03
CA VAL A 42 -8.75 35.07 -0.77
C VAL A 42 -10.18 35.36 -0.31
N GLN A 43 -11.13 35.48 -1.24
CA GLN A 43 -12.55 35.73 -0.95
C GLN A 43 -13.35 34.53 -1.42
N VAL A 44 -14.21 33.98 -0.55
CA VAL A 44 -15.07 32.85 -0.92
C VAL A 44 -16.24 33.35 -1.77
N GLY A 45 -16.49 32.65 -2.88
CA GLY A 45 -17.59 32.84 -3.81
C GLY A 45 -18.74 31.87 -3.56
N ASP A 46 -19.53 31.59 -4.60
CA ASP A 46 -20.67 30.67 -4.48
C ASP A 46 -20.22 29.23 -4.22
N ILE A 47 -20.80 28.58 -3.20
CA ILE A 47 -20.52 27.18 -2.85
C ILE A 47 -21.33 26.26 -3.79
N PRO A 48 -20.68 25.40 -4.61
CA PRO A 48 -21.37 24.49 -5.51
C PRO A 48 -22.09 23.37 -4.75
N ASP A 49 -23.07 22.72 -5.40
CA ASP A 49 -23.81 21.62 -4.78
C ASP A 49 -22.96 20.34 -4.62
N GLU A 50 -21.99 20.15 -5.50
CA GLU A 50 -21.01 19.06 -5.46
C GLU A 50 -19.70 19.48 -6.14
N LEU A 51 -18.59 18.85 -5.74
CA LEU A 51 -17.29 18.94 -6.39
C LEU A 51 -16.73 17.54 -6.53
N THR A 52 -16.41 17.13 -7.77
CA THR A 52 -15.64 15.91 -8.04
C THR A 52 -14.19 16.30 -8.29
N SER A 53 -13.27 15.69 -7.57
CA SER A 53 -11.82 15.87 -7.74
C SER A 53 -11.12 14.51 -7.68
N ILE A 54 -9.81 14.52 -7.93
CA ILE A 54 -8.96 13.32 -7.94
C ILE A 54 -7.78 13.59 -7.02
N THR A 55 -7.51 12.68 -6.09
CA THR A 55 -6.36 12.75 -5.20
C THR A 55 -5.04 12.59 -5.96
N ARG A 56 -3.91 12.87 -5.30
CA ARG A 56 -2.59 12.63 -5.87
C ARG A 56 -2.41 11.15 -6.29
N HIS A 57 -3.04 10.22 -5.57
CA HIS A 57 -2.99 8.78 -5.83
C HIS A 57 -4.04 8.30 -6.85
N GLY A 58 -4.83 9.20 -7.45
CA GLY A 58 -5.79 8.84 -8.49
C GLY A 58 -7.17 8.42 -7.99
N GLU A 59 -7.44 8.48 -6.68
CA GLU A 59 -8.77 8.22 -6.13
C GLU A 59 -9.73 9.35 -6.50
N GLN A 60 -10.89 9.01 -7.06
CA GLN A 60 -11.96 9.98 -7.28
C GLN A 60 -12.67 10.25 -5.96
N ILE A 61 -12.79 11.53 -5.61
CA ILE A 61 -13.54 12.01 -4.45
C ILE A 61 -14.67 12.89 -4.91
N VAL A 62 -15.84 12.69 -4.30
CA VAL A 62 -17.02 13.53 -4.49
C VAL A 62 -17.34 14.19 -3.15
N LEU A 63 -17.25 15.51 -3.10
CA LEU A 63 -17.61 16.33 -1.95
C LEU A 63 -18.97 16.97 -2.22
N GLY A 64 -19.90 16.84 -1.27
CA GLY A 64 -21.19 17.49 -1.34
C GLY A 64 -21.15 18.91 -0.80
N LYS A 65 -22.29 19.58 -0.87
CA LYS A 65 -22.46 20.96 -0.40
C LYS A 65 -22.11 21.15 1.08
N ALA A 66 -22.37 20.15 1.92
CA ALA A 66 -22.06 20.23 3.34
C ALA A 66 -20.54 20.27 3.58
N GLU A 67 -19.79 19.34 2.98
CA GLU A 67 -18.33 19.32 3.04
C GLU A 67 -17.72 20.61 2.46
N LEU A 68 -18.27 21.10 1.34
CA LEU A 68 -17.80 22.35 0.72
C LEU A 68 -18.12 23.60 1.56
N THR A 69 -19.15 23.56 2.40
CA THR A 69 -19.45 24.63 3.36
C THR A 69 -18.44 24.66 4.50
N HIS A 70 -17.99 23.49 4.98
CA HIS A 70 -16.90 23.41 5.95
C HIS A 70 -15.58 23.90 5.34
N ALA A 71 -15.30 23.52 4.10
CA ALA A 71 -14.13 24.01 3.37
C ALA A 71 -14.14 25.54 3.19
N ALA A 72 -15.30 26.12 2.87
CA ALA A 72 -15.47 27.58 2.82
C ALA A 72 -15.12 28.24 4.16
N THR A 73 -15.55 27.66 5.27
CA THR A 73 -15.25 28.14 6.63
C THR A 73 -13.74 28.15 6.91
N ILE A 74 -13.03 27.08 6.51
CA ILE A 74 -11.56 26.99 6.62
C ILE A 74 -10.88 28.09 5.79
N ILE A 75 -11.36 28.33 4.57
CA ILE A 75 -10.81 29.35 3.66
C ILE A 75 -11.07 30.76 4.20
N GLU A 76 -12.27 31.08 4.66
CA GLU A 76 -12.61 32.40 5.21
C GLU A 76 -11.80 32.71 6.47
N THR A 77 -11.68 31.72 7.37
CA THR A 77 -10.88 31.85 8.60
C THR A 77 -9.40 32.09 8.27
N GLY A 78 -8.82 31.28 7.38
CA GLY A 78 -7.42 31.43 6.98
C GLY A 78 -7.16 32.73 6.23
N SER A 79 -8.09 33.17 5.38
CA SER A 79 -8.00 34.43 4.66
C SER A 79 -8.07 35.66 5.56
N SER A 80 -8.71 35.52 6.72
CA SER A 80 -8.85 36.58 7.73
C SER A 80 -7.75 36.56 8.79
N THR A 81 -6.90 35.53 8.79
CA THR A 81 -5.83 35.35 9.79
C THR A 81 -4.49 35.80 9.21
N GLU A 82 -3.86 36.79 9.85
CA GLU A 82 -2.56 37.30 9.42
C GLU A 82 -1.49 36.20 9.50
N GLY A 83 -0.68 36.06 8.44
CA GLY A 83 0.39 35.07 8.37
C GLY A 83 0.02 33.76 7.68
N VAL A 84 -1.26 33.36 7.62
CA VAL A 84 -1.67 32.06 7.03
C VAL A 84 -1.46 32.01 5.52
N GLY A 85 -1.93 33.02 4.79
CA GLY A 85 -1.79 33.08 3.33
C GLY A 85 -2.42 31.90 2.58
N ARG A 86 -2.10 31.76 1.29
CA ARG A 86 -2.66 30.69 0.44
C ARG A 86 -2.20 29.30 0.89
N ASP A 87 -0.89 29.14 1.13
CA ASP A 87 -0.33 27.83 1.45
C ASP A 87 -0.86 27.29 2.77
N GLY A 88 -1.04 28.16 3.79
CA GLY A 88 -1.66 27.76 5.04
C GLY A 88 -3.12 27.30 4.88
N ILE A 89 -3.88 27.93 3.99
CA ILE A 89 -5.25 27.50 3.66
C ILE A 89 -5.24 26.12 3.00
N VAL A 90 -4.35 25.88 2.05
CA VAL A 90 -4.22 24.56 1.38
C VAL A 90 -3.84 23.49 2.41
N ILE A 91 -2.91 23.78 3.32
CA ILE A 91 -2.49 22.89 4.41
C ILE A 91 -3.68 22.51 5.31
N ALA A 92 -4.50 23.48 5.72
CA ALA A 92 -5.69 23.21 6.53
C ALA A 92 -6.74 22.38 5.78
N LEU A 93 -6.96 22.64 4.50
CA LEU A 93 -7.86 21.83 3.67
C LEU A 93 -7.35 20.39 3.53
N MET A 94 -6.05 20.19 3.35
CA MET A 94 -5.42 18.85 3.32
C MET A 94 -5.62 18.11 4.65
N ALA A 95 -5.43 18.79 5.78
CA ALA A 95 -5.64 18.22 7.11
C ALA A 95 -7.10 17.78 7.30
N ALA A 96 -8.07 18.66 7.06
CA ALA A 96 -9.49 18.32 7.22
C ALA A 96 -9.95 17.17 6.28
N LEU A 97 -9.42 17.10 5.05
CA LEU A 97 -9.68 15.98 4.14
C LEU A 97 -9.12 14.66 4.67
N THR A 98 -7.93 14.69 5.26
CA THR A 98 -7.25 13.50 5.78
C THR A 98 -7.92 13.00 7.06
N GLU A 99 -8.22 13.90 8.00
CA GLU A 99 -8.70 13.56 9.33
C GLU A 99 -10.18 13.14 9.34
N SER A 100 -11.02 13.77 8.52
CA SER A 100 -12.48 13.54 8.58
C SER A 100 -13.15 13.39 7.22
N ARG A 101 -12.40 13.45 6.11
CA ARG A 101 -12.96 13.67 4.76
C ARG A 101 -13.84 14.93 4.69
N MET A 102 -13.41 16.01 5.37
CA MET A 102 -14.12 17.29 5.45
C MET A 102 -15.49 17.21 6.17
N ARG A 103 -15.63 16.32 7.16
CA ARG A 103 -16.89 16.10 7.88
C ARG A 103 -16.77 16.56 9.33
N MET A 104 -17.82 17.21 9.82
CA MET A 104 -17.91 17.63 11.20
C MET A 104 -18.37 16.45 12.08
N LEU A 105 -17.43 15.61 12.55
CA LEU A 105 -17.75 14.37 13.28
C LEU A 105 -17.90 14.57 14.79
N ALA A 106 -19.03 14.12 15.35
CA ALA A 106 -19.20 13.96 16.79
C ALA A 106 -18.49 12.69 17.29
N ASN A 107 -18.34 12.52 18.60
CA ASN A 107 -17.87 11.27 19.22
C ASN A 107 -18.69 10.98 20.47
N THR A 108 -19.90 10.50 20.25
CA THR A 108 -20.88 10.20 21.31
C THR A 108 -20.46 9.05 22.23
N SER A 109 -19.42 8.29 21.85
CA SER A 109 -18.87 7.24 22.70
C SER A 109 -17.98 7.79 23.81
N ALA A 110 -17.19 8.83 23.52
CA ALA A 110 -16.34 9.53 24.48
C ALA A 110 -17.07 10.72 25.14
N TYR A 111 -17.80 11.50 24.34
CA TYR A 111 -18.53 12.71 24.72
C TYR A 111 -19.97 12.63 24.19
N PRO A 112 -20.90 11.99 24.92
CA PRO A 112 -22.30 11.87 24.50
C PRO A 112 -22.94 13.21 24.10
N GLU A 113 -22.58 14.30 24.78
CA GLU A 113 -23.06 15.66 24.49
C GLU A 113 -22.60 16.21 23.13
N SER A 114 -21.54 15.67 22.53
CA SER A 114 -21.08 16.08 21.19
C SER A 114 -22.15 15.86 20.11
N GLY A 115 -23.02 14.85 20.29
CA GLY A 115 -24.13 14.57 19.38
C GLY A 115 -25.28 15.58 19.44
N GLU A 116 -25.27 16.50 20.42
CA GLU A 116 -26.26 17.57 20.55
C GLU A 116 -25.91 18.81 19.69
N TYR A 117 -24.67 18.89 19.19
CA TYR A 117 -24.20 19.96 18.30
C TYR A 117 -24.39 19.58 16.82
N PRO A 118 -24.46 20.55 15.89
CA PRO A 118 -24.48 20.26 14.46
C PRO A 118 -23.30 19.38 14.04
N ASN A 119 -23.58 18.28 13.35
CA ASN A 119 -22.58 17.29 12.94
C ASN A 119 -23.03 16.54 11.69
N ASP A 120 -22.06 15.97 10.98
CA ASP A 120 -22.26 15.17 9.77
C ASP A 120 -22.15 13.66 10.03
N GLY A 121 -22.05 13.26 11.30
CA GLY A 121 -21.89 11.87 11.70
C GLY A 121 -21.15 11.70 13.01
N ASN A 122 -20.87 10.44 13.33
CA ASN A 122 -20.19 10.05 14.56
C ASN A 122 -18.90 9.30 14.21
N GLY A 123 -17.77 9.81 14.69
CA GLY A 123 -16.48 9.13 14.71
C GLY A 123 -16.33 8.23 15.94
N SER A 124 -15.25 7.48 15.96
CA SER A 124 -14.92 6.54 17.04
C SER A 124 -13.43 6.45 17.34
N ASP A 125 -12.62 7.29 16.70
CA ASP A 125 -11.19 7.32 16.97
C ASP A 125 -10.92 8.09 18.27
N ASN A 126 -10.39 7.39 19.27
CA ASN A 126 -10.11 7.90 20.60
C ASN A 126 -11.27 8.77 21.16
N ASP A 127 -10.97 10.02 21.52
CA ASP A 127 -11.90 11.06 21.96
C ASP A 127 -11.90 12.27 21.01
N SER A 128 -11.56 12.04 19.74
CA SER A 128 -11.43 13.09 18.71
C SER A 128 -12.78 13.64 18.24
N LEU A 129 -12.81 14.92 17.86
CA LEU A 129 -14.00 15.65 17.40
C LEU A 129 -13.71 16.52 16.17
N GLY A 130 -14.71 16.64 15.29
CA GLY A 130 -14.83 17.58 14.18
C GLY A 130 -13.87 17.45 13.01
N LEU A 131 -13.69 18.55 12.28
CA LEU A 131 -13.04 18.58 10.96
C LEU A 131 -11.60 18.04 11.00
N PHE A 132 -10.86 18.41 12.03
CA PHE A 132 -9.45 18.08 12.24
C PHE A 132 -9.25 16.96 13.27
N GLN A 133 -10.32 16.29 13.74
CA GLN A 133 -10.22 15.23 14.75
C GLN A 133 -9.45 15.65 16.02
N MET A 134 -9.66 16.89 16.47
CA MET A 134 -9.02 17.46 17.66
C MET A 134 -9.59 16.88 18.96
N ARG A 135 -8.74 16.81 20.00
CA ARG A 135 -9.07 16.13 21.26
C ARG A 135 -9.17 17.12 22.44
N PRO A 136 -10.30 17.15 23.18
CA PRO A 136 -10.39 17.91 24.43
C PRO A 136 -9.34 17.48 25.46
N ALA A 137 -9.08 16.17 25.55
CA ALA A 137 -8.07 15.63 26.48
C ALA A 137 -6.64 16.11 26.19
N SER A 138 -6.35 16.51 24.94
CA SER A 138 -5.05 17.08 24.54
C SER A 138 -4.99 18.60 24.72
N GLY A 139 -6.09 19.25 25.10
CA GLY A 139 -6.14 20.69 25.38
C GLY A 139 -6.55 21.57 24.19
N TRP A 140 -7.00 20.99 23.08
CA TRP A 140 -7.42 21.77 21.89
C TRP A 140 -8.64 22.67 22.14
N GLY A 141 -9.51 22.32 23.09
CA GLY A 141 -10.71 23.07 23.42
C GLY A 141 -11.72 22.21 24.18
N THR A 142 -12.83 22.81 24.59
CA THR A 142 -14.01 22.10 25.12
C THR A 142 -14.76 21.37 24.01
N VAL A 143 -15.65 20.42 24.35
CA VAL A 143 -16.51 19.75 23.37
C VAL A 143 -17.33 20.75 22.55
N ALA A 144 -17.87 21.79 23.19
CA ALA A 144 -18.65 22.82 22.50
C ALA A 144 -17.82 23.59 21.47
N GLU A 145 -16.58 23.93 21.84
CA GLU A 145 -15.64 24.63 20.96
C GLU A 145 -15.16 23.72 19.83
N LEU A 146 -14.85 22.46 20.10
CA LEU A 146 -14.44 21.51 19.06
C LEU A 146 -15.61 21.04 18.18
N MET A 147 -16.86 21.30 18.56
CA MET A 147 -18.02 21.09 17.68
C MET A 147 -18.40 22.35 16.86
N ASP A 148 -17.57 23.39 16.90
CA ASP A 148 -17.71 24.63 16.13
C ASP A 148 -16.63 24.69 15.04
N PRO A 149 -17.00 24.67 13.73
CA PRO A 149 -16.02 24.69 12.64
C PRO A 149 -15.19 25.98 12.60
N ASP A 150 -15.71 27.12 13.03
CA ASP A 150 -14.97 28.39 13.10
C ASP A 150 -13.85 28.31 14.15
N TYR A 151 -14.19 27.79 15.34
CA TYR A 151 -13.20 27.58 16.40
C TYR A 151 -12.12 26.59 15.95
N GLN A 152 -12.51 25.47 15.35
CA GLN A 152 -11.55 24.44 14.92
C GLN A 152 -10.57 24.95 13.86
N ALA A 153 -11.06 25.69 12.86
CA ALA A 153 -10.19 26.31 11.87
C ALA A 153 -9.23 27.32 12.51
N ALA A 154 -9.73 28.17 13.42
CA ALA A 154 -8.89 29.13 14.13
C ALA A 154 -7.85 28.45 15.04
N ALA A 155 -8.22 27.37 15.72
CA ALA A 155 -7.30 26.58 16.53
C ALA A 155 -6.22 25.90 15.68
N PHE A 156 -6.58 25.33 14.52
CA PHE A 156 -5.64 24.72 13.58
C PHE A 156 -4.59 25.72 13.12
N TYR A 157 -4.98 26.92 12.72
CA TYR A 157 -4.02 27.97 12.35
C TYR A 157 -3.21 28.45 13.56
N GLY A 158 -3.82 28.54 14.74
CA GLY A 158 -3.15 28.89 15.99
C GLY A 158 -2.48 30.26 15.97
N GLY A 159 -1.29 30.34 16.55
CA GLY A 159 -0.53 31.59 16.66
C GLY A 159 -0.85 32.39 17.94
N PRO A 160 -0.23 33.58 18.11
CA PRO A 160 -0.33 34.38 19.34
C PRO A 160 -1.75 34.78 19.73
N ASP A 161 -2.64 34.90 18.73
CA ASP A 161 -4.04 35.27 18.88
C ASP A 161 -5.00 34.05 18.72
N GLY A 162 -4.44 32.84 18.59
CA GLY A 162 -5.20 31.60 18.45
C GLY A 162 -6.00 31.24 19.71
N PRO A 163 -7.19 30.64 19.56
CA PRO A 163 -8.10 30.39 20.70
C PRO A 163 -7.58 29.31 21.67
N ASN A 164 -6.68 28.44 21.22
CA ASN A 164 -5.98 27.40 21.97
C ASN A 164 -4.77 27.92 22.78
N ALA A 165 -4.53 29.24 22.82
CA ALA A 165 -3.46 29.87 23.58
C ALA A 165 -2.06 29.28 23.32
N GLY A 166 -1.82 28.79 22.09
CA GLY A 166 -0.56 28.19 21.64
C GLY A 166 -0.26 26.79 22.19
N SER A 167 -1.24 26.12 22.82
CA SER A 167 -1.07 24.75 23.30
C SER A 167 -2.39 23.95 23.28
N PRO A 168 -2.54 22.93 22.42
CA PRO A 168 -1.58 22.46 21.42
C PRO A 168 -1.23 23.52 20.37
N ARG A 169 -0.06 23.40 19.73
CA ARG A 169 0.43 24.37 18.74
C ARG A 169 -0.42 24.31 17.46
N GLY A 170 -0.78 25.45 16.89
CA GLY A 170 -1.32 25.52 15.53
C GLY A 170 -0.23 25.77 14.49
N LEU A 171 -0.63 25.94 13.22
CA LEU A 171 0.29 26.14 12.09
C LEU A 171 1.25 27.31 12.30
N LEU A 172 0.75 28.46 12.74
CA LEU A 172 1.53 29.68 12.93
C LEU A 172 2.48 29.61 14.14
N ASP A 173 2.30 28.63 15.02
CA ASP A 173 3.19 28.38 16.15
C ASP A 173 4.43 27.56 15.75
N ILE A 174 4.47 27.02 14.52
CA ILE A 174 5.55 26.17 14.01
C ILE A 174 6.61 27.02 13.29
N PRO A 175 7.85 27.12 13.82
CA PRO A 175 8.87 27.95 13.20
C PRO A 175 9.26 27.48 11.80
N GLY A 176 9.11 28.35 10.80
CA GLY A 176 9.52 28.07 9.43
C GLY A 176 8.57 27.17 8.65
N TRP A 177 7.32 27.02 9.09
CA TRP A 177 6.30 26.22 8.39
C TRP A 177 6.12 26.63 6.92
N GLU A 178 6.36 27.90 6.57
CA GLU A 178 6.27 28.39 5.19
C GLU A 178 7.33 27.77 4.26
N GLN A 179 8.39 27.19 4.85
CA GLN A 179 9.47 26.53 4.12
C GLN A 179 9.35 25.00 4.15
N MET A 180 8.39 24.47 4.91
CA MET A 180 8.12 23.03 5.02
C MET A 180 7.32 22.55 3.80
N GLY A 181 7.35 21.23 3.55
CA GLY A 181 6.36 20.62 2.66
C GLY A 181 4.95 20.84 3.21
N LYS A 182 3.92 21.00 2.36
CA LYS A 182 2.55 21.26 2.85
C LYS A 182 2.02 20.12 3.73
N GLY A 183 2.24 18.86 3.34
CA GLY A 183 1.89 17.72 4.19
C GLY A 183 2.71 17.65 5.47
N GLU A 184 4.00 18.00 5.41
CA GLU A 184 4.87 18.09 6.60
C GLU A 184 4.37 19.15 7.59
N ALA A 185 3.93 20.30 7.09
CA ALA A 185 3.35 21.37 7.90
C ALA A 185 1.99 20.95 8.51
N ALA A 186 1.13 20.28 7.74
CA ALA A 186 -0.13 19.71 8.25
C ALA A 186 0.13 18.71 9.38
N GLN A 187 1.04 17.76 9.15
CA GLN A 187 1.46 16.81 10.16
C GLN A 187 2.04 17.48 11.40
N ALA A 188 2.82 18.54 11.24
CA ALA A 188 3.44 19.22 12.36
C ALA A 188 2.40 19.91 13.27
N VAL A 189 1.20 20.20 12.76
CA VAL A 189 0.05 20.65 13.55
C VAL A 189 -0.68 19.47 14.19
N GLU A 190 -1.11 18.49 13.37
CA GLU A 190 -1.97 17.39 13.82
C GLU A 190 -1.25 16.39 14.72
N VAL A 191 0.06 16.21 14.50
CA VAL A 191 0.88 15.19 15.15
C VAL A 191 0.20 13.82 15.02
N SER A 192 -0.33 13.55 13.83
CA SER A 192 -0.97 12.29 13.52
C SER A 192 0.05 11.16 13.56
N ALA A 193 -0.42 9.92 13.75
CA ALA A 193 0.42 8.74 13.58
C ALA A 193 0.82 8.52 12.10
N PHE A 194 0.29 9.32 11.17
CA PHE A 194 0.35 9.10 9.72
C PHE A 194 0.79 10.36 8.94
N PRO A 195 2.06 10.79 9.09
CA PRO A 195 2.57 12.08 8.63
C PRO A 195 2.45 12.34 7.12
N ASP A 196 2.46 11.30 6.29
CA ASP A 196 2.53 11.43 4.82
C ASP A 196 1.16 11.39 4.11
N ARG A 197 0.07 11.23 4.85
CA ARG A 197 -1.28 11.12 4.25
C ARG A 197 -1.81 12.43 3.69
N TYR A 198 -1.36 13.57 4.23
CA TYR A 198 -1.86 14.89 3.85
C TYR A 198 -1.54 15.24 2.39
N ASP A 199 -0.35 14.86 1.91
CA ASP A 199 0.13 15.16 0.56
C ASP A 199 -0.76 14.56 -0.55
N ASN A 200 -1.47 13.46 -0.25
CA ASN A 200 -2.42 12.85 -1.17
C ASN A 200 -3.58 13.81 -1.52
N TYR A 201 -3.96 14.66 -0.58
CA TYR A 201 -5.11 15.56 -0.71
C TYR A 201 -4.75 16.95 -1.24
N GLU A 202 -3.48 17.26 -1.49
CA GLU A 202 -3.08 18.58 -2.03
C GLU A 202 -3.82 18.93 -3.34
N PRO A 203 -3.96 18.03 -4.35
CA PRO A 203 -4.71 18.37 -5.56
C PRO A 203 -6.19 18.66 -5.29
N VAL A 204 -6.80 17.93 -4.36
CA VAL A 204 -8.21 18.13 -3.97
C VAL A 204 -8.37 19.45 -3.22
N ALA A 205 -7.44 19.78 -2.32
CA ALA A 205 -7.42 21.06 -1.61
C ALA A 205 -7.27 22.26 -2.57
N GLU A 206 -6.42 22.13 -3.59
CA GLU A 206 -6.25 23.14 -4.65
C GLU A 206 -7.50 23.28 -5.51
N ASP A 207 -8.18 22.19 -5.86
CA ASP A 207 -9.45 22.20 -6.60
C ASP A 207 -10.58 22.84 -5.78
N ILE A 208 -10.71 22.50 -4.50
CA ILE A 208 -11.66 23.15 -3.57
C ILE A 208 -11.39 24.65 -3.51
N LEU A 209 -10.14 25.03 -3.26
CA LEU A 209 -9.76 26.43 -3.15
C LEU A 209 -10.03 27.19 -4.44
N THR A 210 -9.75 26.58 -5.59
CA THR A 210 -10.04 27.16 -6.91
C THR A 210 -11.54 27.32 -7.14
N ALA A 211 -12.32 26.27 -6.86
CA ALA A 211 -13.77 26.26 -7.03
C ALA A 211 -14.46 27.31 -6.16
N LEU A 212 -14.01 27.46 -4.91
CA LEU A 212 -14.63 28.34 -3.93
C LEU A 212 -14.14 29.79 -4.01
N THR A 213 -13.13 30.13 -4.81
CA THR A 213 -12.55 31.50 -4.80
C THR A 213 -12.52 32.18 -6.17
N GLY A 214 -12.80 31.42 -7.25
CA GLY A 214 -13.19 31.94 -8.55
C GLY A 214 -12.11 32.73 -9.31
N SER A 215 -11.50 32.07 -10.29
CA SER A 215 -11.15 32.69 -11.58
C SER A 215 -12.03 32.03 -12.65
N GLY A 216 -12.97 32.78 -13.21
CA GLY A 216 -14.02 32.25 -14.08
C GLY A 216 -13.54 31.67 -15.42
N GLU A 217 -13.90 30.42 -15.68
CA GLU A 217 -14.83 29.92 -16.71
C GLU A 217 -15.06 28.43 -16.40
N PRO A 218 -16.25 27.85 -16.65
CA PRO A 218 -16.38 26.40 -16.67
C PRO A 218 -15.53 25.92 -17.84
N GLY A 219 -14.31 25.44 -17.54
CA GLY A 219 -13.50 24.69 -18.49
C GLY A 219 -14.38 23.60 -19.10
N PRO A 220 -14.22 23.28 -20.40
CA PRO A 220 -15.20 22.47 -21.12
C PRO A 220 -15.42 21.21 -20.30
N THR A 221 -16.70 20.88 -20.06
CA THR A 221 -17.13 19.57 -19.58
C THR A 221 -16.24 18.56 -20.28
N ARG A 222 -15.25 18.01 -19.56
CA ARG A 222 -14.51 16.88 -20.06
C ARG A 222 -15.51 15.75 -19.98
N THR A 223 -16.34 15.64 -21.02
CA THR A 223 -16.84 14.35 -21.45
C THR A 223 -15.66 13.41 -21.30
N PRO A 224 -15.77 12.28 -20.58
CA PRO A 224 -14.68 11.34 -20.49
C PRO A 224 -14.43 10.83 -21.90
N VAL A 225 -13.55 11.52 -22.62
CA VAL A 225 -12.83 10.94 -23.71
C VAL A 225 -11.97 9.93 -22.97
N LEU A 226 -12.38 8.67 -23.04
CA LEU A 226 -11.48 7.54 -22.96
C LEU A 226 -10.40 7.78 -24.02
N VAL A 227 -9.46 8.68 -23.70
CA VAL A 227 -8.14 8.63 -24.27
C VAL A 227 -7.55 7.47 -23.51
N SER A 228 -7.52 6.30 -24.14
CA SER A 228 -6.52 5.30 -23.84
C SER A 228 -5.17 6.01 -23.89
N ALA A 229 -4.74 6.52 -22.74
CA ALA A 229 -3.34 6.75 -22.49
C ALA A 229 -2.77 5.34 -22.33
N GLU A 230 -2.44 4.74 -23.47
CA GLU A 230 -1.36 3.75 -23.47
C GLU A 230 -0.19 4.39 -22.71
N PRO A 231 0.37 3.72 -21.69
CA PRO A 231 1.43 4.31 -20.90
C PRO A 231 2.62 4.53 -21.82
N VAL A 232 2.90 5.79 -22.14
CA VAL A 232 4.19 6.16 -22.69
C VAL A 232 5.16 6.01 -21.53
N GLY A 233 5.75 4.82 -21.44
CA GLY A 233 6.69 4.45 -20.39
C GLY A 233 7.86 5.42 -20.32
N SER A 234 8.08 5.96 -19.13
CA SER A 234 9.43 6.25 -18.65
C SER A 234 9.66 5.37 -17.44
N GLY A 235 10.36 4.24 -17.65
CA GLY A 235 10.71 3.23 -16.65
C GLY A 235 11.74 3.72 -15.64
N ARG A 236 11.44 4.82 -14.95
CA ARG A 236 12.28 5.33 -13.88
C ARG A 236 12.12 4.40 -12.68
N VAL A 237 13.19 3.70 -12.36
CA VAL A 237 13.32 2.93 -11.11
C VAL A 237 14.17 3.75 -10.13
N VAL A 238 13.85 3.68 -8.85
CA VAL A 238 14.62 4.27 -7.75
C VAL A 238 14.82 3.25 -6.65
N PHE A 239 15.83 3.48 -5.81
CA PHE A 239 16.03 2.66 -4.63
C PHE A 239 14.88 2.84 -3.61
N PRO A 240 14.39 1.76 -2.97
CA PRO A 240 13.19 1.83 -2.12
C PRO A 240 13.45 2.40 -0.71
N LEU A 241 14.66 2.88 -0.41
CA LEU A 241 15.01 3.55 0.85
C LEU A 241 15.82 4.83 0.56
N PRO A 242 15.67 5.90 1.37
CA PRO A 242 16.47 7.11 1.23
C PRO A 242 17.98 6.85 1.29
N GLU A 243 18.76 7.63 0.54
CA GLU A 243 20.22 7.47 0.52
C GLU A 243 20.83 7.64 1.92
N GLY A 244 21.72 6.74 2.31
CA GLY A 244 22.45 6.80 3.58
C GLY A 244 21.68 6.35 4.82
N THR A 245 20.45 5.83 4.69
CA THR A 245 19.65 5.33 5.82
C THR A 245 19.73 3.81 6.01
N TRP A 246 20.38 3.10 5.09
CA TRP A 246 20.30 1.64 5.03
C TRP A 246 21.65 0.96 4.82
N VAL A 247 21.70 -0.33 5.16
CA VAL A 247 22.81 -1.25 4.91
C VAL A 247 22.25 -2.55 4.35
N PRO A 248 22.80 -3.11 3.25
CA PRO A 248 22.37 -4.43 2.76
C PRO A 248 22.79 -5.50 3.77
N THR A 249 21.87 -6.42 4.09
CA THR A 249 22.08 -7.40 5.18
C THR A 249 21.86 -8.86 4.78
N SER A 250 20.89 -9.15 3.92
CA SER A 250 20.66 -10.51 3.41
C SER A 250 20.30 -10.44 1.93
N PRO A 251 21.07 -11.08 1.03
CA PRO A 251 20.77 -11.07 -0.40
C PRO A 251 19.63 -12.02 -0.74
N PHE A 252 19.07 -11.86 -1.94
CA PHE A 252 18.18 -12.84 -2.58
C PHE A 252 18.88 -14.19 -2.78
N GLY A 253 18.13 -15.27 -2.57
CA GLY A 253 18.60 -16.64 -2.82
C GLY A 253 18.71 -17.53 -1.56
N PRO A 254 19.36 -18.69 -1.67
CA PRO A 254 19.44 -19.67 -0.59
C PRO A 254 20.14 -19.09 0.64
N ARG A 255 19.49 -19.18 1.80
CA ARG A 255 20.05 -18.80 3.10
C ARG A 255 19.72 -19.79 4.20
N THR A 256 20.59 -19.91 5.18
CA THR A 256 20.21 -20.48 6.47
C THR A 256 19.44 -19.43 7.26
N HIS A 257 18.17 -19.71 7.55
CA HIS A 257 17.23 -18.76 8.13
C HIS A 257 17.75 -18.25 9.49
N PRO A 258 17.84 -16.91 9.71
CA PRO A 258 18.57 -16.33 10.84
C PRO A 258 17.90 -16.58 12.21
N ILE A 259 16.62 -16.96 12.23
CA ILE A 259 15.87 -17.25 13.47
C ILE A 259 15.84 -18.76 13.78
N THR A 260 15.73 -19.60 12.76
CA THR A 260 15.44 -21.03 12.93
C THR A 260 16.66 -21.91 12.64
N ALA A 261 17.71 -21.35 12.02
CA ALA A 261 18.94 -22.02 11.62
C ALA A 261 18.74 -23.17 10.59
N GLU A 262 17.63 -23.17 9.86
CA GLU A 262 17.30 -24.15 8.81
C GLU A 262 17.54 -23.57 7.41
N GLN A 263 17.71 -24.43 6.39
CA GLN A 263 17.85 -23.95 5.01
C GLN A 263 16.52 -23.39 4.51
N SER A 264 16.57 -22.20 3.90
CA SER A 264 15.42 -21.46 3.38
C SER A 264 15.83 -20.75 2.09
N PHE A 265 14.87 -20.34 1.27
CA PHE A 265 15.12 -19.45 0.14
C PHE A 265 14.63 -18.04 0.51
N HIS A 266 15.47 -17.04 0.27
CA HIS A 266 15.15 -15.65 0.51
C HIS A 266 14.59 -15.04 -0.78
N THR A 267 13.29 -14.75 -0.79
CA THR A 267 12.52 -14.28 -1.97
C THR A 267 12.74 -12.82 -2.34
N GLY A 268 13.51 -12.10 -1.52
CA GLY A 268 13.86 -10.70 -1.71
C GLY A 268 15.24 -10.40 -1.18
N SER A 269 15.54 -9.11 -1.05
CA SER A 269 16.76 -8.60 -0.42
C SER A 269 16.40 -7.79 0.82
N ASP A 270 17.14 -8.02 1.92
CA ASP A 270 16.92 -7.36 3.20
C ASP A 270 17.90 -6.19 3.37
N PHE A 271 17.34 -5.01 3.61
CA PHE A 271 18.08 -3.78 3.86
C PHE A 271 17.77 -3.29 5.28
N SER A 272 18.74 -3.41 6.19
CA SER A 272 18.56 -2.91 7.54
C SER A 272 18.57 -1.38 7.53
N ALA A 273 17.58 -0.80 8.16
CA ALA A 273 17.42 0.64 8.34
C ALA A 273 16.72 0.89 9.69
N PRO A 274 16.87 2.07 10.30
CA PRO A 274 16.14 2.40 11.54
C PRO A 274 14.62 2.23 11.39
N ASP A 275 13.97 1.77 12.46
CA ASP A 275 12.51 1.75 12.56
C ASP A 275 11.94 3.15 12.29
N GLY A 276 10.88 3.25 11.48
CA GLY A 276 10.30 4.50 11.00
C GLY A 276 11.03 5.15 9.81
N THR A 277 12.03 4.48 9.21
CA THR A 277 12.66 5.00 7.97
C THR A 277 11.65 4.90 6.82
N PRO A 278 11.48 5.95 5.99
CA PRO A 278 10.56 5.88 4.85
C PRO A 278 10.93 4.78 3.86
N ILE A 279 9.93 4.00 3.44
CA ILE A 279 9.98 3.05 2.32
C ILE A 279 9.35 3.72 1.10
N LEU A 280 10.09 3.77 0.00
CA LEU A 280 9.71 4.45 -1.23
C LEU A 280 9.27 3.45 -2.30
N ALA A 281 8.25 3.79 -3.07
CA ALA A 281 7.87 3.03 -4.27
C ALA A 281 9.04 3.05 -5.27
N ALA A 282 9.54 1.87 -5.64
CA ALA A 282 10.67 1.71 -6.53
C ALA A 282 10.37 2.19 -7.95
N ALA A 283 9.12 2.15 -8.40
CA ALA A 283 8.71 2.62 -9.72
C ALA A 283 7.26 3.12 -9.73
N ASP A 284 6.86 3.80 -10.80
CA ASP A 284 5.46 4.18 -11.03
C ASP A 284 4.60 2.90 -11.16
N GLY A 285 3.45 2.85 -10.49
CA GLY A 285 2.62 1.65 -10.49
C GLY A 285 1.28 1.80 -9.78
N THR A 286 0.59 0.67 -9.63
CA THR A 286 -0.67 0.57 -8.89
C THR A 286 -0.50 -0.41 -7.75
N VAL A 287 -0.85 0.00 -6.52
CA VAL A 287 -0.84 -0.86 -5.34
C VAL A 287 -1.89 -1.95 -5.53
N THR A 288 -1.50 -3.20 -5.43
CA THR A 288 -2.39 -4.37 -5.56
C THR A 288 -2.62 -5.06 -4.24
N VAL A 289 -1.67 -4.94 -3.30
CA VAL A 289 -1.77 -5.46 -1.94
C VAL A 289 -1.31 -4.39 -0.96
N SER A 290 -2.05 -4.23 0.13
CA SER A 290 -1.67 -3.41 1.28
C SER A 290 -2.43 -3.93 2.50
N GLU A 291 -1.78 -4.83 3.23
CA GLU A 291 -2.38 -5.54 4.36
C GLU A 291 -1.32 -6.10 5.32
N PHE A 292 -1.78 -6.59 6.47
CA PHE A 292 -0.93 -7.38 7.36
C PHE A 292 -1.01 -8.85 6.99
N SER A 293 0.12 -9.42 6.55
CA SER A 293 0.19 -10.77 6.01
C SER A 293 1.26 -11.60 6.71
N GLY A 294 0.84 -12.39 7.70
CA GLY A 294 1.62 -13.47 8.32
C GLY A 294 3.11 -13.15 8.55
N GLY A 295 3.99 -13.91 7.90
CA GLY A 295 5.45 -13.78 8.01
C GLY A 295 6.04 -12.49 7.45
N TYR A 296 5.35 -11.83 6.51
CA TYR A 296 5.76 -10.52 6.00
C TYR A 296 5.42 -9.39 6.96
N GLY A 297 4.50 -9.58 7.90
CA GLY A 297 3.97 -8.48 8.68
C GLY A 297 3.22 -7.50 7.78
N GLY A 298 3.49 -6.20 7.87
CA GLY A 298 2.90 -5.23 6.94
C GLY A 298 3.50 -5.38 5.55
N LEU A 299 2.66 -5.70 4.56
CA LEU A 299 3.02 -5.97 3.18
C LEU A 299 2.34 -4.99 2.23
N VAL A 300 3.12 -4.32 1.40
CA VAL A 300 2.65 -3.55 0.25
C VAL A 300 3.18 -4.21 -1.02
N VAL A 301 2.33 -4.42 -2.03
CA VAL A 301 2.74 -4.87 -3.37
C VAL A 301 2.23 -3.88 -4.40
N ILE A 302 3.11 -3.47 -5.33
CA ILE A 302 2.79 -2.52 -6.39
C ILE A 302 3.10 -3.18 -7.74
N GLU A 303 2.13 -3.16 -8.66
CA GLU A 303 2.31 -3.56 -10.05
C GLU A 303 2.73 -2.40 -10.93
N HIS A 304 3.66 -2.67 -11.85
CA HIS A 304 4.30 -1.70 -12.72
C HIS A 304 4.25 -2.15 -14.18
N ARG A 305 4.35 -1.19 -15.09
CA ARG A 305 4.63 -1.44 -16.51
C ARG A 305 6.01 -0.88 -16.86
N ILE A 306 7.01 -1.75 -16.88
CA ILE A 306 8.43 -1.38 -17.07
C ILE A 306 8.95 -2.14 -18.29
N ASP A 307 9.56 -1.43 -19.23
CA ASP A 307 10.05 -1.98 -20.49
C ASP A 307 9.03 -2.82 -21.28
N GLY A 308 7.76 -2.44 -21.18
CA GLY A 308 6.65 -3.15 -21.83
C GLY A 308 6.26 -4.48 -21.17
N LYS A 309 6.87 -4.84 -20.04
CA LYS A 309 6.52 -5.99 -19.20
C LYS A 309 5.71 -5.55 -17.99
N THR A 310 4.90 -6.48 -17.47
CA THR A 310 4.23 -6.31 -16.18
C THR A 310 5.17 -6.86 -15.11
N MET A 311 5.54 -6.01 -14.15
CA MET A 311 6.38 -6.35 -13.02
C MET A 311 5.62 -6.03 -11.73
N ALA A 312 6.02 -6.58 -10.59
CA ALA A 312 5.61 -6.05 -9.29
C ALA A 312 6.80 -5.89 -8.35
N THR A 313 6.66 -4.99 -7.38
CA THR A 313 7.59 -4.86 -6.26
C THR A 313 6.85 -5.03 -4.94
N ALA A 314 7.44 -5.73 -3.99
CA ALA A 314 6.86 -5.97 -2.67
C ALA A 314 7.74 -5.41 -1.56
N TYR A 315 7.10 -4.85 -0.52
CA TYR A 315 7.72 -4.16 0.59
C TYR A 315 7.13 -4.69 1.88
N ALA A 316 7.96 -5.31 2.72
CA ALA A 316 7.49 -6.03 3.90
C ALA A 316 8.10 -5.53 5.22
N HIS A 317 7.58 -6.08 6.31
CA HIS A 317 7.94 -5.85 7.71
C HIS A 317 7.55 -4.49 8.29
N SER A 318 6.75 -3.71 7.57
CA SER A 318 6.18 -2.45 8.07
C SER A 318 5.26 -2.73 9.26
N TRP A 319 5.21 -1.87 10.26
CA TRP A 319 4.14 -1.96 11.25
C TRP A 319 2.79 -1.65 10.60
N GLU A 320 1.68 -2.10 11.20
CA GLU A 320 0.34 -1.89 10.62
C GLU A 320 0.05 -0.38 10.47
N HIS A 321 0.49 0.40 11.45
CA HIS A 321 0.39 1.86 11.41
C HIS A 321 1.41 2.54 10.49
N GLY A 322 2.42 1.80 10.02
CA GLY A 322 3.44 2.28 9.11
C GLY A 322 3.10 2.04 7.63
N ILE A 323 1.90 1.57 7.27
CA ILE A 323 1.49 1.46 5.87
C ILE A 323 0.65 2.68 5.47
N HIS A 324 1.03 3.35 4.37
CA HIS A 324 0.47 4.65 3.95
C HIS A 324 -0.35 4.61 2.66
N VAL A 325 -0.46 3.45 2.03
CA VAL A 325 -1.18 3.25 0.76
C VAL A 325 -2.20 2.12 0.87
N ALA A 326 -3.20 2.08 -0.01
CA ALA A 326 -4.23 1.05 -0.07
C ALA A 326 -4.30 0.37 -1.45
N PRO A 327 -4.88 -0.84 -1.58
CA PRO A 327 -5.05 -1.47 -2.88
C PRO A 327 -5.90 -0.60 -3.82
N GLY A 328 -5.42 -0.40 -5.04
CA GLY A 328 -6.01 0.48 -6.04
C GLY A 328 -5.32 1.85 -6.16
N ASP A 329 -4.50 2.25 -5.20
CA ASP A 329 -3.75 3.51 -5.25
C ASP A 329 -2.74 3.49 -6.41
N THR A 330 -2.67 4.57 -7.18
CA THR A 330 -1.54 4.80 -8.09
C THR A 330 -0.42 5.53 -7.37
N VAL A 331 0.81 5.06 -7.55
CA VAL A 331 1.99 5.59 -6.86
C VAL A 331 3.08 5.95 -7.88
N ARG A 332 3.95 6.90 -7.53
CA ARG A 332 5.09 7.31 -8.35
C ARG A 332 6.42 6.81 -7.79
N ALA A 333 7.40 6.60 -8.66
CA ALA A 333 8.76 6.28 -8.27
C ALA A 333 9.31 7.32 -7.26
N GLY A 334 9.68 6.86 -6.07
CA GLY A 334 10.17 7.68 -4.96
C GLY A 334 9.09 8.19 -4.01
N GLN A 335 7.82 7.82 -4.22
CA GLN A 335 6.73 8.15 -3.30
C GLN A 335 6.85 7.33 -2.01
N HIS A 336 6.68 7.97 -0.85
CA HIS A 336 6.64 7.27 0.43
C HIS A 336 5.34 6.44 0.54
N ILE A 337 5.49 5.13 0.73
CA ILE A 337 4.37 4.16 0.72
C ILE A 337 4.20 3.40 2.03
N ALA A 338 5.27 3.24 2.81
CA ALA A 338 5.25 2.61 4.12
C ALA A 338 6.50 2.99 4.91
N ASP A 339 6.58 2.65 6.20
CA ASP A 339 7.74 2.85 7.07
C ASP A 339 8.42 1.53 7.40
N VAL A 340 9.75 1.53 7.45
CA VAL A 340 10.53 0.40 7.95
C VAL A 340 10.07 0.04 9.35
N GLY A 341 9.65 -1.20 9.53
CA GLY A 341 9.28 -1.74 10.83
C GLY A 341 10.07 -3.01 11.15
N SER A 342 9.57 -3.74 12.14
CA SER A 342 10.09 -5.05 12.51
C SER A 342 8.95 -6.04 12.77
N SER A 343 7.88 -5.96 11.97
CA SER A 343 6.70 -6.80 12.12
C SER A 343 6.81 -8.13 11.34
N GLY A 344 5.93 -9.09 11.63
CA GLY A 344 6.01 -10.43 11.04
C GLY A 344 7.24 -11.21 11.52
N MET A 345 7.85 -12.00 10.64
CA MET A 345 9.05 -12.79 10.92
C MET A 345 10.33 -11.97 10.71
N SER A 346 10.53 -10.99 11.58
CA SER A 346 11.71 -10.11 11.56
C SER A 346 12.56 -10.27 12.83
N THR A 347 13.89 -10.16 12.68
CA THR A 347 14.85 -10.15 13.82
C THR A 347 15.19 -8.74 14.31
N GLY A 348 14.78 -7.72 13.56
CA GLY A 348 15.05 -6.31 13.84
C GLY A 348 14.67 -5.42 12.64
N PRO A 349 14.66 -4.09 12.81
CA PRO A 349 14.18 -3.19 11.76
C PRO A 349 14.93 -3.32 10.43
N HIS A 350 14.18 -3.65 9.37
CA HIS A 350 14.68 -3.74 7.99
C HIS A 350 13.52 -3.68 6.99
N LEU A 351 13.84 -3.32 5.75
CA LEU A 351 12.97 -3.55 4.60
C LEU A 351 13.33 -4.90 3.99
N HIS A 352 12.35 -5.79 3.85
CA HIS A 352 12.42 -6.91 2.93
C HIS A 352 11.78 -6.48 1.60
N PHE A 353 12.59 -6.42 0.53
CA PHE A 353 12.19 -5.93 -0.78
C PHE A 353 12.25 -7.05 -1.82
N GLU A 354 11.14 -7.28 -2.52
CA GLU A 354 11.06 -8.26 -3.61
C GLU A 354 10.75 -7.59 -4.94
N VAL A 355 11.19 -8.23 -6.03
CA VAL A 355 10.80 -7.89 -7.40
C VAL A 355 10.21 -9.16 -8.03
N ARG A 356 9.08 -9.02 -8.73
CA ARG A 356 8.34 -10.14 -9.33
C ARG A 356 8.13 -9.90 -10.83
N ASP A 357 8.52 -10.84 -11.70
CA ASP A 357 8.23 -10.81 -13.14
C ASP A 357 6.85 -11.43 -13.40
N GLY A 358 5.95 -10.69 -14.05
CA GLY A 358 4.58 -11.13 -14.33
C GLY A 358 3.47 -10.45 -13.51
N GLY A 359 3.82 -9.59 -12.55
CA GLY A 359 2.86 -8.86 -11.71
C GLY A 359 2.82 -9.33 -10.26
N THR A 360 1.72 -9.07 -9.56
CA THR A 360 1.56 -9.34 -8.11
C THR A 360 1.88 -10.79 -7.77
N ASP A 361 1.37 -11.72 -8.57
CA ASP A 361 1.56 -13.17 -8.39
C ASP A 361 2.68 -13.71 -9.30
N GLY A 362 3.62 -12.84 -9.69
CA GLY A 362 4.72 -13.15 -10.59
C GLY A 362 5.91 -13.86 -9.92
N GLU A 363 6.85 -14.33 -10.75
CA GLU A 363 8.06 -15.04 -10.29
C GLU A 363 9.03 -14.08 -9.59
N TYR A 364 9.50 -14.42 -8.39
CA TYR A 364 10.52 -13.64 -7.68
C TYR A 364 11.83 -13.62 -8.45
N ILE A 365 12.37 -12.43 -8.71
CA ILE A 365 13.69 -12.25 -9.35
C ILE A 365 14.64 -11.51 -8.40
N ASP A 366 15.95 -11.61 -8.63
CA ASP A 366 16.95 -10.94 -7.80
C ASP A 366 16.73 -9.40 -7.82
N PRO A 367 16.34 -8.78 -6.69
CA PRO A 367 16.14 -7.34 -6.61
C PRO A 367 17.42 -6.54 -6.81
N ALA A 368 18.58 -7.08 -6.40
CA ALA A 368 19.87 -6.39 -6.55
C ALA A 368 20.21 -6.23 -8.04
N LYS A 369 20.11 -7.33 -8.78
CA LYS A 369 20.26 -7.32 -10.24
C LYS A 369 19.26 -6.38 -10.92
N TRP A 370 17.97 -6.47 -10.56
CA TRP A 370 16.94 -5.63 -11.16
C TRP A 370 17.17 -4.13 -10.90
N LEU A 371 17.56 -3.75 -9.68
CA LEU A 371 17.89 -2.35 -9.34
C LEU A 371 19.14 -1.85 -10.08
N ASN A 372 20.19 -2.68 -10.20
CA ASN A 372 21.41 -2.35 -10.95
C ASN A 372 21.12 -2.15 -12.45
N ASP A 373 20.34 -3.06 -13.06
CA ASP A 373 19.98 -3.00 -14.48
C ASP A 373 19.19 -1.73 -14.85
N HIS A 374 18.57 -1.06 -13.86
CA HIS A 374 17.84 0.20 -14.03
C HIS A 374 18.56 1.43 -13.42
N ASP A 375 19.86 1.35 -13.16
CA ASP A 375 20.68 2.43 -12.60
C ASP A 375 20.16 2.98 -11.25
N ALA A 376 19.44 2.15 -10.47
CA ALA A 376 18.85 2.54 -9.19
C ALA A 376 19.74 2.20 -7.98
N ALA A 377 20.74 1.33 -8.16
CA ALA A 377 21.69 0.93 -7.13
C ALA A 377 23.04 0.45 -7.71
N ASP A 378 24.00 0.20 -6.82
CA ASP A 378 25.25 -0.53 -7.09
C ASP A 378 25.41 -1.60 -6.00
N LEU A 379 24.64 -2.69 -6.14
CA LEU A 379 24.56 -3.79 -5.17
C LEU A 379 25.30 -5.03 -5.65
N ASP A 380 25.80 -5.82 -4.71
CA ASP A 380 26.30 -7.16 -5.00
C ASP A 380 25.13 -8.06 -5.46
N GLU A 381 25.22 -8.54 -6.70
CA GLU A 381 24.22 -9.42 -7.32
C GLU A 381 24.36 -10.86 -6.82
N SER A 382 23.24 -11.56 -6.73
CA SER A 382 23.23 -12.99 -6.47
C SER A 382 23.52 -13.73 -7.78
N ASP A 383 24.53 -14.62 -7.80
CA ASP A 383 24.78 -15.54 -8.93
C ASP A 383 23.64 -16.59 -9.09
N VAL A 384 22.55 -16.45 -8.35
CA VAL A 384 21.45 -17.41 -8.26
C VAL A 384 20.27 -16.92 -9.07
N THR A 385 20.05 -17.56 -10.21
CA THR A 385 18.82 -17.39 -10.98
C THR A 385 17.64 -17.99 -10.20
N PRO A 386 16.46 -17.34 -10.18
CA PRO A 386 15.24 -17.95 -9.63
C PRO A 386 14.93 -19.27 -10.35
N PRO A 387 14.20 -20.21 -9.71
CA PRO A 387 13.77 -21.43 -10.40
C PRO A 387 12.76 -21.09 -11.51
N GLY A 388 13.29 -20.77 -12.70
CA GLY A 388 12.50 -20.41 -13.87
C GLY A 388 13.30 -19.85 -15.04
N GLN A 389 14.53 -19.34 -14.83
CA GLN A 389 15.44 -18.99 -15.94
C GLN A 389 16.69 -19.88 -16.01
N HIS A 390 16.54 -21.02 -16.67
CA HIS A 390 17.69 -21.71 -17.28
C HIS A 390 17.82 -21.26 -18.74
N GLU A 391 18.72 -20.33 -19.03
CA GLU A 391 19.36 -20.31 -20.35
C GLU A 391 20.52 -21.33 -20.32
N ASP A 392 20.29 -22.42 -21.07
CA ASP A 392 21.24 -23.41 -21.55
C ASP A 392 22.08 -24.19 -20.52
N CYS A 393 21.40 -25.02 -19.73
CA CYS A 393 21.71 -26.46 -19.72
C CYS A 393 20.43 -27.26 -19.49
N VAL A 394 19.99 -27.96 -20.54
CA VAL A 394 18.78 -28.78 -20.58
C VAL A 394 18.77 -29.84 -19.46
N THR A 395 17.88 -29.67 -18.48
CA THR A 395 17.13 -30.79 -17.89
C THR A 395 15.69 -30.34 -17.69
N GLN A 396 14.75 -31.00 -18.37
CA GLN A 396 13.33 -30.67 -18.35
C GLN A 396 12.71 -30.86 -16.97
N GLN A 397 12.01 -29.84 -16.45
CA GLN A 397 10.86 -30.03 -15.58
C GLN A 397 9.65 -29.40 -16.29
N GLY A 398 8.76 -30.26 -16.79
CA GLY A 398 7.51 -29.85 -17.40
C GLY A 398 6.47 -29.53 -16.33
N THR A 399 5.34 -28.99 -16.77
CA THR A 399 4.06 -29.04 -16.05
C THR A 399 3.87 -30.43 -15.42
N PRO A 400 3.40 -30.54 -14.16
CA PRO A 400 3.06 -31.84 -13.59
C PRO A 400 2.16 -32.60 -14.57
N GLY A 401 2.66 -33.72 -15.10
CA GLY A 401 1.93 -34.47 -16.12
C GLY A 401 0.63 -35.05 -15.55
N ASP A 402 -0.28 -35.43 -16.45
CA ASP A 402 -1.50 -36.14 -16.07
C ASP A 402 -1.16 -37.36 -15.19
N PRO A 403 -1.82 -37.53 -14.03
CA PRO A 403 -1.61 -38.69 -13.18
C PRO A 403 -2.10 -39.96 -13.86
N ALA A 404 -1.47 -41.08 -13.51
CA ALA A 404 -1.90 -42.39 -13.91
C ALA A 404 -3.10 -42.86 -13.04
N PRO A 405 -4.04 -43.63 -13.62
CA PRO A 405 -5.07 -44.32 -12.84
C PRO A 405 -4.45 -45.27 -11.81
N VAL A 406 -5.17 -45.50 -10.70
CA VAL A 406 -4.76 -46.46 -9.67
C VAL A 406 -4.71 -47.88 -10.25
N GLU A 407 -3.57 -48.54 -10.15
CA GLU A 407 -3.40 -49.95 -10.52
C GLU A 407 -3.69 -50.87 -9.31
N GLY A 408 -4.34 -52.02 -9.55
CA GLY A 408 -4.62 -53.02 -8.51
C GLY A 408 -5.97 -52.82 -7.80
N ASP A 409 -6.11 -53.41 -6.62
CA ASP A 409 -7.29 -53.21 -5.77
C ASP A 409 -7.15 -51.87 -5.01
N PRO A 410 -7.95 -50.84 -5.31
CA PRO A 410 -7.78 -49.51 -4.74
C PRO A 410 -8.04 -49.46 -3.23
N ASP A 411 -8.77 -50.43 -2.67
CA ASP A 411 -9.16 -50.47 -1.25
C ASP A 411 -8.24 -51.38 -0.41
N GLU A 412 -7.29 -52.08 -1.02
CA GLU A 412 -6.28 -52.87 -0.30
C GLU A 412 -5.46 -51.95 0.63
N LEU A 413 -5.21 -52.40 1.86
CA LEU A 413 -4.42 -51.65 2.84
C LEU A 413 -2.93 -51.94 2.68
N VAL A 414 -2.15 -50.87 2.60
CA VAL A 414 -0.67 -50.86 2.51
C VAL A 414 -0.08 -49.97 3.59
N ASP A 415 1.21 -50.12 3.86
CA ASP A 415 1.89 -49.31 4.89
C ASP A 415 1.85 -47.81 4.53
N ASP A 416 1.49 -47.00 5.52
CA ASP A 416 1.51 -45.54 5.42
C ASP A 416 2.97 -45.04 5.39
N PRO A 417 3.41 -44.30 4.36
CA PRO A 417 4.76 -43.72 4.33
C PRO A 417 4.97 -42.61 5.37
N THR A 418 3.89 -42.06 5.93
CA THR A 418 3.91 -40.90 6.81
C THR A 418 3.83 -41.26 8.30
N THR A 419 3.36 -42.46 8.63
CA THR A 419 3.15 -42.93 10.01
C THR A 419 3.42 -44.44 10.15
N ASP A 420 3.10 -45.05 11.29
CA ASP A 420 3.20 -46.50 11.54
C ASP A 420 1.90 -47.28 11.26
N GLY A 421 0.92 -46.64 10.61
CA GLY A 421 -0.37 -47.23 10.26
C GLY A 421 -0.47 -47.75 8.83
N GLN A 422 -1.72 -47.88 8.35
CA GLN A 422 -2.03 -48.36 7.01
C GLN A 422 -2.97 -47.39 6.28
N ILE A 423 -2.75 -47.24 4.98
CA ILE A 423 -3.57 -46.46 4.04
C ILE A 423 -4.04 -47.32 2.87
N THR A 424 -5.07 -46.91 2.15
CA THR A 424 -5.50 -47.65 0.95
C THR A 424 -4.50 -47.48 -0.19
N VAL A 425 -4.41 -48.46 -1.10
CA VAL A 425 -3.60 -48.38 -2.34
C VAL A 425 -3.93 -47.12 -3.13
N ARG A 426 -5.21 -46.73 -3.18
CA ARG A 426 -5.61 -45.46 -3.81
C ARG A 426 -4.97 -44.26 -3.13
N LEU A 427 -5.08 -44.14 -1.80
CA LEU A 427 -4.49 -42.99 -1.09
C LEU A 427 -2.96 -42.99 -1.21
N ARG A 428 -2.34 -44.17 -1.20
CA ARG A 428 -0.91 -44.33 -1.46
C ARG A 428 -0.52 -43.83 -2.85
N SER A 429 -1.32 -44.15 -3.88
CA SER A 429 -1.09 -43.67 -5.24
C SER A 429 -1.24 -42.15 -5.34
N VAL A 430 -2.25 -41.56 -4.69
CA VAL A 430 -2.40 -40.10 -4.60
C VAL A 430 -1.17 -39.47 -3.95
N TYR A 431 -0.75 -39.97 -2.78
CA TYR A 431 0.45 -39.49 -2.08
C TYR A 431 1.70 -39.51 -2.98
N GLU A 432 1.98 -40.61 -3.67
CA GLU A 432 3.18 -40.74 -4.51
C GLU A 432 3.15 -39.84 -5.74
N GLN A 433 1.99 -39.76 -6.41
CA GLN A 433 1.84 -38.94 -7.60
C GLN A 433 1.84 -37.45 -7.25
N THR A 434 1.20 -37.06 -6.15
CA THR A 434 1.24 -35.68 -5.67
C THR A 434 2.62 -35.30 -5.15
N LEU A 435 3.37 -36.16 -4.46
CA LEU A 435 4.76 -35.83 -4.11
C LEU A 435 5.71 -35.79 -5.31
N THR A 436 5.42 -36.56 -6.35
CA THR A 436 6.17 -36.48 -7.61
C THR A 436 5.94 -35.13 -8.29
N ALA A 437 4.70 -34.64 -8.29
CA ALA A 437 4.32 -33.34 -8.82
C ALA A 437 4.73 -32.17 -7.91
N PHE A 438 4.66 -32.37 -6.59
CA PHE A 438 4.77 -31.36 -5.55
C PHE A 438 5.62 -31.89 -4.38
N PRO A 439 6.95 -31.97 -4.57
CA PRO A 439 7.86 -32.63 -3.64
C PRO A 439 8.05 -31.90 -2.29
N GLU A 440 7.63 -30.65 -2.19
CA GLU A 440 7.76 -29.82 -0.97
C GLU A 440 6.54 -29.97 -0.05
N SER A 441 5.51 -30.71 -0.48
CA SER A 441 4.33 -30.99 0.34
C SER A 441 4.66 -31.99 1.46
N THR A 442 4.14 -31.73 2.65
CA THR A 442 4.33 -32.59 3.83
C THR A 442 3.00 -33.24 4.20
N TRP A 443 3.03 -34.53 4.51
CA TRP A 443 1.81 -35.34 4.59
C TRP A 443 1.70 -36.05 5.94
N ALA A 444 0.48 -36.12 6.46
CA ALA A 444 0.11 -36.94 7.60
C ALA A 444 -1.20 -37.67 7.27
N CYS A 445 -1.12 -38.98 7.02
CA CYS A 445 -2.23 -39.75 6.50
C CYS A 445 -2.99 -40.53 7.58
N TYR A 446 -2.48 -41.69 7.98
CA TYR A 446 -3.14 -42.49 8.99
C TYR A 446 -3.08 -41.80 10.36
N SER A 447 -4.21 -41.79 11.05
CA SER A 447 -4.28 -41.29 12.43
C SER A 447 -5.36 -42.05 13.19
N PRO A 448 -5.05 -42.72 14.31
CA PRO A 448 -6.03 -43.45 15.08
C PRO A 448 -6.98 -42.48 15.81
N ARG A 449 -8.27 -42.53 15.47
CA ARG A 449 -9.31 -41.66 16.06
C ARG A 449 -10.51 -42.48 16.59
N PRO A 450 -10.37 -43.19 17.73
CA PRO A 450 -11.41 -44.07 18.27
C PRO A 450 -12.74 -43.35 18.49
N GLY A 451 -13.85 -43.96 18.05
CA GLY A 451 -15.19 -43.42 18.26
C GLY A 451 -15.60 -42.28 17.32
N THR A 452 -14.76 -41.95 16.33
CA THR A 452 -15.08 -40.95 15.29
C THR A 452 -15.53 -41.61 13.99
N LYS A 453 -16.20 -40.85 13.12
CA LYS A 453 -16.49 -41.24 11.73
C LYS A 453 -15.45 -40.67 10.75
N SER A 454 -14.21 -40.56 11.21
CA SER A 454 -13.11 -40.03 10.41
C SER A 454 -12.63 -41.09 9.42
N GLU A 455 -12.14 -40.64 8.26
CA GLU A 455 -11.57 -41.48 7.21
C GLU A 455 -10.06 -41.77 7.44
N HIS A 456 -9.38 -41.00 8.31
CA HIS A 456 -7.97 -41.24 8.68
C HIS A 456 -7.70 -42.62 9.30
N PRO A 457 -8.52 -43.14 10.26
CA PRO A 457 -8.26 -44.44 10.89
C PRO A 457 -8.48 -45.64 9.95
N ILE A 458 -9.19 -45.43 8.84
CA ILE A 458 -9.44 -46.45 7.82
C ILE A 458 -8.58 -46.22 6.56
N GLY A 459 -7.62 -45.31 6.64
CA GLY A 459 -6.59 -45.18 5.60
C GLY A 459 -7.04 -44.45 4.33
N ARG A 460 -8.12 -43.67 4.39
CA ARG A 460 -8.72 -42.98 3.23
C ARG A 460 -8.54 -41.46 3.22
N ALA A 461 -7.84 -40.90 4.21
CA ALA A 461 -7.59 -39.47 4.27
C ALA A 461 -6.15 -39.10 4.65
N CYS A 462 -5.70 -37.95 4.14
CA CYS A 462 -4.45 -37.29 4.55
C CYS A 462 -4.66 -35.80 4.78
N ASP A 463 -3.92 -35.27 5.73
CA ASP A 463 -3.71 -33.84 5.94
C ASP A 463 -2.35 -33.46 5.33
N VAL A 464 -2.35 -32.43 4.49
CA VAL A 464 -1.19 -31.96 3.73
C VAL A 464 -0.88 -30.52 4.12
N ALA A 465 0.35 -30.29 4.57
CA ALA A 465 0.86 -28.97 4.89
C ALA A 465 1.99 -28.58 3.92
N PHE A 466 2.22 -27.29 3.78
CA PHE A 466 3.00 -26.73 2.68
C PHE A 466 4.27 -26.05 3.20
N GLY A 467 4.93 -26.70 4.17
CA GLY A 467 6.06 -26.13 4.90
C GLY A 467 5.67 -25.40 6.19
N ASN A 468 4.37 -25.26 6.48
CA ASN A 468 3.86 -24.79 7.76
C ASN A 468 3.56 -25.97 8.71
N ALA A 469 3.51 -25.71 10.01
CA ALA A 469 3.02 -26.69 10.97
C ALA A 469 1.49 -26.65 11.07
N ILE A 470 0.85 -27.81 11.17
CA ILE A 470 -0.59 -27.89 11.47
C ILE A 470 -0.84 -27.24 12.85
N GLY A 471 -1.80 -26.32 12.91
CA GLY A 471 -2.05 -25.39 14.01
C GLY A 471 -1.57 -23.96 13.75
N GLN A 472 -0.90 -23.70 12.62
CA GLN A 472 -0.36 -22.40 12.24
C GLN A 472 -0.81 -21.99 10.84
N TYR A 473 -1.19 -20.72 10.68
CA TYR A 473 -1.55 -20.19 9.37
C TYR A 473 -0.35 -20.31 8.40
N PRO A 474 -0.56 -20.87 7.20
CA PRO A 474 0.43 -20.87 6.14
C PRO A 474 0.79 -19.43 5.75
N THR A 475 2.06 -19.21 5.43
CA THR A 475 2.51 -17.96 4.80
C THR A 475 1.96 -17.85 3.36
N PRO A 476 2.01 -16.68 2.72
CA PRO A 476 1.50 -16.52 1.35
C PRO A 476 2.07 -17.50 0.33
N ALA A 477 3.39 -17.78 0.35
CA ALA A 477 4.00 -18.76 -0.55
C ALA A 477 3.50 -20.20 -0.28
N GLN A 478 3.24 -20.52 0.98
CA GLN A 478 2.71 -21.83 1.38
C GLN A 478 1.22 -21.96 1.04
N LEU A 479 0.47 -20.84 1.09
CA LEU A 479 -0.90 -20.76 0.59
C LEU A 479 -0.95 -20.95 -0.92
N GLU A 480 -0.07 -20.29 -1.66
CA GLU A 480 0.03 -20.41 -3.11
C GLU A 480 0.41 -21.84 -3.51
N TYR A 481 1.47 -22.40 -2.92
CA TYR A 481 1.84 -23.79 -3.13
C TYR A 481 0.71 -24.76 -2.75
N GLY A 482 0.01 -24.45 -1.65
CA GLY A 482 -1.17 -25.20 -1.24
C GLY A 482 -2.32 -25.16 -2.26
N TRP A 483 -2.56 -24.01 -2.89
CA TRP A 483 -3.53 -23.87 -3.98
C TRP A 483 -3.07 -24.60 -5.25
N GLN A 484 -1.79 -24.55 -5.62
CA GLN A 484 -1.26 -25.32 -6.75
C GLN A 484 -1.48 -26.83 -6.57
N VAL A 485 -1.19 -27.37 -5.38
CA VAL A 485 -1.45 -28.77 -5.03
C VAL A 485 -2.94 -29.08 -5.06
N THR A 486 -3.76 -28.20 -4.47
CA THR A 486 -5.21 -28.36 -4.36
C THR A 486 -5.90 -28.35 -5.73
N ASP A 487 -5.51 -27.43 -6.60
CA ASP A 487 -6.09 -27.28 -7.94
C ASP A 487 -5.70 -28.45 -8.84
N TRP A 488 -4.44 -28.93 -8.76
CA TRP A 488 -4.03 -30.13 -9.49
C TRP A 488 -4.79 -31.37 -9.02
N LEU A 489 -4.99 -31.53 -7.71
CA LEU A 489 -5.80 -32.62 -7.14
C LEU A 489 -7.27 -32.52 -7.57
N GLN A 490 -7.82 -31.32 -7.66
CA GLN A 490 -9.19 -31.07 -8.10
C GLN A 490 -9.37 -31.39 -9.59
N GLU A 491 -8.47 -30.90 -10.43
CA GLU A 491 -8.48 -31.13 -11.89
C GLU A 491 -8.40 -32.62 -12.22
N HIS A 492 -7.60 -33.37 -11.45
CA HIS A 492 -7.36 -34.80 -11.68
C HIS A 492 -8.16 -35.72 -10.75
N ALA A 493 -9.16 -35.20 -10.04
CA ALA A 493 -9.88 -35.91 -9.01
C ALA A 493 -10.53 -37.22 -9.49
N GLU A 494 -11.03 -37.27 -10.73
CA GLU A 494 -11.63 -38.49 -11.29
C GLU A 494 -10.61 -39.62 -11.46
N THR A 495 -9.44 -39.29 -12.01
CA THR A 495 -8.34 -40.21 -12.29
C THR A 495 -7.67 -40.70 -11.01
N LEU A 496 -7.44 -39.78 -10.06
CA LEU A 496 -6.85 -40.06 -8.76
C LEU A 496 -7.82 -40.75 -7.80
N GLY A 497 -9.13 -40.64 -8.05
CA GLY A 497 -10.17 -41.15 -7.15
C GLY A 497 -10.36 -40.29 -5.90
N VAL A 498 -10.11 -38.99 -5.97
CA VAL A 498 -10.40 -38.02 -4.90
C VAL A 498 -11.92 -37.87 -4.75
N GLU A 499 -12.43 -38.04 -3.53
CA GLU A 499 -13.86 -37.87 -3.22
C GLU A 499 -14.17 -36.42 -2.84
N TYR A 500 -13.38 -35.84 -1.93
CA TYR A 500 -13.49 -34.44 -1.53
C TYR A 500 -12.17 -33.87 -1.00
N LEU A 501 -12.08 -32.54 -1.08
CA LEU A 501 -10.97 -31.72 -0.60
C LEU A 501 -11.53 -30.65 0.35
N ILE A 502 -10.80 -30.34 1.43
CA ILE A 502 -11.12 -29.22 2.32
C ILE A 502 -9.87 -28.36 2.48
N TRP A 503 -9.96 -27.08 2.16
CA TRP A 503 -8.84 -26.13 2.25
C TRP A 503 -9.36 -24.71 2.46
N GLN A 504 -8.68 -23.92 3.30
CA GLN A 504 -9.01 -22.50 3.57
C GLN A 504 -10.49 -22.27 3.94
N GLY A 505 -11.04 -23.14 4.79
CA GLY A 505 -12.44 -23.04 5.23
C GLY A 505 -13.46 -23.33 4.12
N LYS A 506 -13.03 -23.97 3.03
CA LYS A 506 -13.87 -24.36 1.89
C LYS A 506 -13.81 -25.85 1.66
N ILE A 507 -14.89 -26.40 1.10
CA ILE A 507 -14.99 -27.81 0.70
C ILE A 507 -15.38 -27.91 -0.77
N TRP A 508 -14.68 -28.78 -1.48
CA TRP A 508 -15.02 -29.24 -2.81
C TRP A 508 -15.21 -30.75 -2.80
N SER A 509 -16.11 -31.28 -3.63
CA SER A 509 -16.33 -32.72 -3.73
C SER A 509 -16.70 -33.11 -5.14
N LEU A 510 -16.18 -34.24 -5.62
CA LEU A 510 -16.38 -34.71 -6.99
C LEU A 510 -17.88 -34.85 -7.34
N ALA A 511 -18.69 -35.39 -6.42
CA ALA A 511 -20.13 -35.56 -6.61
C ALA A 511 -20.91 -34.24 -6.80
N ARG A 512 -20.31 -33.10 -6.42
CA ARG A 512 -20.89 -31.75 -6.53
C ARG A 512 -19.93 -30.79 -7.26
N ALA A 513 -19.10 -31.31 -8.17
CA ALA A 513 -18.08 -30.52 -8.85
C ALA A 513 -18.67 -29.29 -9.57
N GLY A 514 -19.86 -29.42 -10.16
CA GLY A 514 -20.57 -28.32 -10.84
C GLY A 514 -21.03 -27.17 -9.93
N GLU A 515 -20.95 -27.33 -8.61
CA GLU A 515 -21.21 -26.25 -7.64
C GLU A 515 -19.94 -25.51 -7.21
N GLY A 516 -18.76 -25.97 -7.63
CA GLY A 516 -17.49 -25.40 -7.23
C GLY A 516 -17.19 -25.54 -5.73
N TRP A 517 -16.28 -24.69 -5.23
CA TRP A 517 -15.94 -24.60 -3.81
C TRP A 517 -17.10 -24.01 -3.00
N ARG A 518 -17.41 -24.63 -1.86
CA ARG A 518 -18.50 -24.24 -0.97
C ARG A 518 -17.97 -23.99 0.43
N ASP A 519 -18.64 -23.16 1.21
CA ASP A 519 -18.21 -22.89 2.58
C ASP A 519 -18.22 -24.17 3.44
N TYR A 520 -17.10 -24.45 4.08
CA TYR A 520 -16.99 -25.50 5.07
C TYR A 520 -17.38 -24.93 6.44
N THR A 521 -18.59 -25.23 6.88
CA THR A 521 -19.19 -24.63 8.09
C THR A 521 -18.96 -25.45 9.36
N ARG A 522 -18.10 -26.47 9.31
CA ARG A 522 -17.73 -27.28 10.48
C ARG A 522 -16.37 -26.78 11.01
N GLY A 523 -16.20 -26.83 12.33
CA GLY A 523 -14.98 -26.34 13.00
C GLY A 523 -15.14 -24.97 13.65
N THR A 524 -14.30 -24.70 14.64
CA THR A 524 -14.32 -23.47 15.46
C THR A 524 -12.96 -22.79 15.57
N ASP A 525 -11.90 -23.46 15.12
CA ASP A 525 -10.52 -22.98 15.16
C ASP A 525 -9.84 -23.26 13.81
N ILE A 526 -8.63 -22.72 13.64
CA ILE A 526 -7.84 -22.78 12.41
C ILE A 526 -7.72 -24.20 11.84
N THR A 527 -7.41 -25.19 12.70
CA THR A 527 -7.18 -26.57 12.29
C THR A 527 -8.49 -27.28 11.98
N THR A 528 -9.52 -27.12 12.80
CA THR A 528 -10.83 -27.75 12.55
C THR A 528 -11.58 -27.14 11.37
N ARG A 529 -11.22 -25.91 10.97
CA ARG A 529 -11.68 -25.26 9.74
C ARG A 529 -10.81 -25.58 8.52
N HIS A 530 -9.66 -26.23 8.70
CA HIS A 530 -8.70 -26.55 7.65
C HIS A 530 -8.13 -25.28 6.97
N ASP A 531 -7.90 -24.24 7.77
CA ASP A 531 -7.28 -22.99 7.33
C ASP A 531 -5.72 -23.09 7.32
N ASP A 532 -5.17 -24.20 7.83
CA ASP A 532 -3.74 -24.47 8.00
C ASP A 532 -3.22 -25.73 7.30
N HIS A 533 -4.07 -26.65 6.86
CA HIS A 533 -3.69 -27.77 5.99
C HIS A 533 -4.79 -28.12 4.99
N LEU A 534 -4.39 -28.70 3.85
CA LEU A 534 -5.31 -29.33 2.91
C LEU A 534 -5.70 -30.70 3.45
N HIS A 535 -7.00 -30.98 3.56
CA HIS A 535 -7.50 -32.32 3.84
C HIS A 535 -8.01 -32.99 2.57
N ILE A 536 -7.53 -34.20 2.31
CA ILE A 536 -7.86 -35.02 1.15
C ILE A 536 -8.58 -36.26 1.64
N THR A 537 -9.72 -36.61 1.02
CA THR A 537 -10.34 -37.93 1.17
C THR A 537 -10.50 -38.58 -0.20
N VAL A 538 -10.12 -39.86 -0.31
CA VAL A 538 -10.28 -40.67 -1.53
C VAL A 538 -11.51 -41.59 -1.45
N ARG A 539 -12.14 -41.88 -2.59
CA ARG A 539 -13.36 -42.72 -2.66
C ARG A 539 -13.10 -44.17 -2.24
N GLU A 540 -14.16 -44.87 -1.83
CA GLU A 540 -14.18 -46.32 -1.60
C GLU A 540 -14.65 -47.01 -2.90
N GLY A 541 -14.05 -48.16 -3.25
CA GLY A 541 -14.43 -48.94 -4.43
C GLY A 541 -13.83 -48.42 -5.72
N ALA A 542 -13.88 -49.23 -6.79
CA ALA A 542 -13.32 -48.91 -8.12
C ALA A 542 -13.86 -47.60 -8.71
#